data_AF-A0A5J4Z2F3-F1
#
_entry.id   AF-A0A5J4Z2F3-F1
#
_cell.length_a   1.000
_cell.length_b   1.000
_cell.length_c   1.000
_cell.angle_alpha   90.00
_cell.angle_beta   90.00
_cell.angle_gamma   90.00
#
_symmetry.space_group_name_H-M   'P 1'
#
loop_
_entity.id
_entity.type
_entity.pdbx_description
1 polymer ?
#
loop_
_entity_poly.entity_id
_entity_poly.type
_entity_poly.pdbx_seq_one_letter_code
_entity_poly.pdbx_strand_id
1 'polypeptide(L)'
;MADLFGQIFLRGRTLARNKMPYLHPKHGNKNYNKGYSARRLGRHTPWAGYRIDPLMVPEYVAPDLTNCDLKPYVDYRAPLVKVGPPPVVKYRKLTKEQFEHVMKLRRAKADPEGSPYTPIGWPENGNVW
;
A
#
# COMPACT_ATOMS: atom_id res chain seq x y z
N MET A 1 -16.32 27.83 52.97
CA MET A 1 -17.61 27.36 52.44
C MET A 1 -18.19 28.54 51.65
N ALA A 2 -18.02 28.77 50.35
CA ALA A 2 -17.68 28.05 49.12
C ALA A 2 -16.71 28.95 48.30
N ASP A 3 -15.79 28.56 47.42
CA ASP A 3 -15.34 27.29 46.87
C ASP A 3 -13.87 27.46 46.51
N LEU A 4 -12.99 26.73 47.20
CA LEU A 4 -11.61 26.45 46.73
C LEU A 4 -11.60 25.59 45.43
N PHE A 5 -12.79 25.34 44.85
CA PHE A 5 -13.08 24.42 43.76
C PHE A 5 -13.71 25.06 42.50
N GLY A 6 -14.09 26.35 42.48
CA GLY A 6 -15.00 26.90 41.46
C GLY A 6 -14.43 27.39 40.10
N GLN A 7 -13.33 28.14 40.07
CA GLN A 7 -12.97 28.88 38.84
C GLN A 7 -11.99 28.19 37.89
N ILE A 8 -11.28 27.17 38.38
CA ILE A 8 -10.32 26.43 37.56
C ILE A 8 -11.00 25.38 36.68
N PHE A 9 -12.18 24.91 37.07
CA PHE A 9 -12.78 23.70 36.51
C PHE A 9 -13.26 23.85 35.06
N LEU A 10 -13.34 25.06 34.51
CA LEU A 10 -13.81 25.24 33.14
C LEU A 10 -12.73 25.13 32.05
N ARG A 11 -11.44 25.51 32.26
CA ARG A 11 -10.40 25.39 31.20
C ARG A 11 -8.95 25.48 31.71
N GLY A 12 -8.48 24.53 32.53
CA GLY A 12 -7.05 24.19 32.63
C GLY A 12 -6.07 25.26 33.14
N ARG A 13 -5.48 25.01 34.33
CA ARG A 13 -4.42 25.83 34.95
C ARG A 13 -3.13 25.82 34.11
N THR A 14 -2.94 26.88 33.32
CA THR A 14 -1.77 27.78 33.22
C THR A 14 -1.99 28.62 31.95
N LEU A 15 -2.23 29.93 32.10
CA LEU A 15 -2.46 30.85 30.98
C LEU A 15 -1.24 30.97 30.03
N ALA A 16 -0.06 30.62 30.53
CA ALA A 16 1.17 30.56 29.76
C ALA A 16 1.21 29.26 28.96
N ARG A 17 1.03 29.36 27.64
CA ARG A 17 1.34 28.31 26.67
C ARG A 17 2.86 28.06 26.69
N ASN A 18 3.30 27.17 27.59
CA ASN A 18 4.67 26.67 27.59
C ASN A 18 4.87 25.75 26.38
N LYS A 19 5.92 26.06 25.59
CA LYS A 19 6.32 25.48 24.29
C LYS A 19 5.50 25.96 23.10
N MET A 20 6.19 26.32 22.01
CA MET A 20 5.61 26.38 20.66
C MET A 20 5.34 24.93 20.21
N PRO A 21 4.09 24.44 20.25
CA PRO A 21 3.81 23.13 19.69
C PRO A 21 4.01 23.20 18.17
N TYR A 22 4.33 22.06 17.56
CA TYR A 22 4.27 21.94 16.11
C TYR A 22 2.91 22.42 15.60
N LEU A 23 2.92 23.24 14.55
CA LEU A 23 1.70 23.89 14.08
C LEU A 23 0.75 22.84 13.50
N HIS A 24 -0.36 22.57 14.15
CA HIS A 24 -1.37 21.63 13.67
C HIS A 24 -2.35 22.35 12.72
N PRO A 25 -3.04 21.67 11.77
CA PRO A 25 -4.00 22.33 10.88
C PRO A 25 -5.06 23.19 11.58
N LYS A 26 -5.37 22.89 12.85
CA LYS A 26 -6.35 23.64 13.67
C LYS A 26 -5.81 24.93 14.31
N HIS A 27 -4.51 25.20 14.25
CA HIS A 27 -3.88 26.29 15.00
C HIS A 27 -3.69 27.59 14.20
N GLY A 28 -3.69 27.52 12.86
CA GLY A 28 -3.43 28.66 11.99
C GLY A 28 -4.69 29.48 11.67
N ASN A 29 -4.51 30.53 10.85
CA ASN A 29 -5.62 31.32 10.33
C ASN A 29 -6.42 30.55 9.25
N LYS A 30 -7.45 31.19 8.67
CA LYS A 30 -8.29 30.58 7.62
C LYS A 30 -7.52 30.12 6.38
N ASN A 31 -6.37 30.74 6.08
CA ASN A 31 -5.54 30.43 4.91
C ASN A 31 -4.47 29.37 5.22
N TYR A 32 -4.34 28.96 6.48
CA TYR A 32 -3.37 27.96 6.90
C TYR A 32 -3.90 26.55 6.62
N ASN A 33 -3.55 26.00 5.46
CA ASN A 33 -3.88 24.61 5.11
C ASN A 33 -2.62 23.74 5.10
N LYS A 34 -2.41 22.99 6.18
CA LYS A 34 -1.28 22.06 6.34
C LYS A 34 -1.61 20.62 5.89
N GLY A 35 -2.85 20.18 6.09
CA GLY A 35 -3.26 18.79 5.91
C GLY A 35 -2.69 17.82 6.96
N TYR A 36 -2.97 16.51 6.75
CA TYR A 36 -2.62 15.41 7.66
C TYR A 36 -1.78 14.32 6.98
N SER A 37 -0.92 14.69 6.02
CA SER A 37 -0.10 13.75 5.25
C SER A 37 -0.89 12.67 4.50
N ALA A 38 -2.19 12.90 4.26
CA ALA A 38 -2.98 12.04 3.38
C ALA A 38 -2.40 12.08 1.95
N ARG A 39 -2.34 10.92 1.29
CA ARG A 39 -1.89 10.84 -0.10
C ARG A 39 -2.83 11.63 -1.01
N ARG A 40 -2.27 12.25 -2.04
CA ARG A 40 -3.01 12.96 -3.08
C ARG A 40 -3.64 11.95 -4.04
N LEU A 41 -4.94 12.07 -4.31
CA LEU A 41 -5.73 11.13 -5.13
C LEU A 41 -6.08 11.65 -6.54
N GLY A 42 -5.62 12.84 -6.89
CA GLY A 42 -6.03 13.50 -8.12
C GLY A 42 -5.41 14.88 -8.25
N ARG A 43 -6.10 15.84 -8.87
CA ARG A 43 -5.57 17.20 -9.06
C ARG A 43 -6.63 18.28 -8.91
N HIS A 44 -6.21 19.46 -8.47
CA HIS A 44 -7.05 20.64 -8.53
C HIS A 44 -7.26 21.08 -9.98
N THR A 45 -8.45 21.61 -10.24
CA THR A 45 -8.84 22.24 -11.50
C THR A 45 -8.55 23.75 -11.43
N PRO A 46 -8.44 24.46 -12.57
CA PRO A 46 -8.25 25.91 -12.58
C PRO A 46 -9.32 26.69 -11.80
N TRP A 47 -10.55 26.14 -11.71
CA TRP A 47 -11.70 26.76 -11.03
C TRP A 47 -11.87 26.28 -9.58
N ALA A 48 -10.77 25.99 -8.87
CA ALA A 48 -10.75 25.54 -7.47
C ALA A 48 -11.46 24.20 -7.16
N GLY A 49 -12.08 23.54 -8.13
CA GLY A 49 -12.58 22.17 -8.00
C GLY A 49 -11.47 21.13 -7.89
N TYR A 50 -11.82 19.88 -7.57
CA TYR A 50 -10.88 18.75 -7.49
C TYR A 50 -11.36 17.61 -8.37
N ARG A 51 -10.46 17.06 -9.21
CA ARG A 51 -10.72 15.89 -10.04
C ARG A 51 -9.91 14.71 -9.55
N ILE A 52 -10.58 13.64 -9.16
CA ILE A 52 -9.97 12.37 -8.73
C ILE A 52 -9.48 11.62 -9.96
N ASP A 53 -8.29 11.03 -9.86
CA ASP A 53 -7.74 10.12 -10.87
C ASP A 53 -7.88 8.68 -10.36
N PRO A 54 -8.69 7.82 -11.01
CA PRO A 54 -8.91 6.45 -10.53
C PRO A 54 -7.61 5.63 -10.47
N LEU A 55 -6.59 5.95 -11.27
CA LEU A 55 -5.30 5.24 -11.24
C LEU A 55 -4.45 5.60 -10.01
N MET A 56 -4.70 6.74 -9.37
CA MET A 56 -4.01 7.16 -8.15
C MET A 56 -4.67 6.64 -6.88
N VAL A 57 -5.91 6.13 -6.99
CA VAL A 57 -6.66 5.60 -5.84
C VAL A 57 -6.18 4.17 -5.57
N PRO A 58 -5.60 3.89 -4.38
CA PRO A 58 -5.16 2.55 -4.05
C PRO A 58 -6.37 1.63 -3.86
N GLU A 59 -6.36 0.50 -4.56
CA GLU A 59 -7.34 -0.57 -4.39
C GLU A 59 -6.81 -1.62 -3.41
N TYR A 60 -7.57 -1.88 -2.35
CA TYR A 60 -7.27 -2.95 -1.41
C TYR A 60 -7.89 -4.26 -1.90
N VAL A 61 -7.09 -5.04 -2.64
CA VAL A 61 -7.52 -6.35 -3.15
C VAL A 61 -7.47 -7.37 -2.02
N ALA A 62 -8.64 -7.74 -1.51
CA ALA A 62 -8.79 -8.80 -0.52
C ALA A 62 -8.99 -10.16 -1.22
N PRO A 63 -8.23 -11.21 -0.84
CA PRO A 63 -8.47 -12.55 -1.35
C PRO A 63 -9.74 -13.14 -0.72
N ASP A 64 -10.34 -14.13 -1.40
CA ASP A 64 -11.39 -14.94 -0.79
C ASP A 64 -10.81 -15.81 0.32
N LEU A 65 -11.45 -15.79 1.49
CA LEU A 65 -11.01 -16.47 2.71
C LEU A 65 -11.92 -17.65 3.07
N THR A 66 -12.88 -18.01 2.22
CA THR A 66 -13.68 -19.22 2.42
C THR A 66 -12.76 -20.45 2.37
N ASN A 67 -12.61 -21.14 3.52
CA ASN A 67 -11.66 -22.26 3.76
C ASN A 67 -10.19 -21.87 4.01
N CYS A 68 -9.92 -20.71 4.61
CA CYS A 68 -8.59 -20.38 5.10
C CYS A 68 -8.31 -21.01 6.48
N ASP A 69 -7.41 -21.99 6.55
CA ASP A 69 -7.01 -22.64 7.82
C ASP A 69 -6.07 -21.78 8.68
N LEU A 70 -5.50 -20.72 8.09
CA LEU A 70 -4.52 -19.87 8.75
C LEU A 70 -5.19 -18.95 9.77
N LYS A 71 -4.67 -18.98 11.00
CA LYS A 71 -5.11 -18.12 12.11
C LYS A 71 -4.12 -16.97 12.30
N PRO A 72 -4.55 -15.83 12.89
CA PRO A 72 -3.65 -14.70 13.18
C PRO A 72 -2.56 -15.02 14.20
N TYR A 73 -2.74 -16.09 14.99
CA TYR A 73 -1.81 -16.53 16.01
C TYR A 73 -1.42 -18.00 15.81
N VAL A 74 -0.26 -18.36 16.34
CA VAL A 74 0.32 -19.71 16.32
C VAL A 74 0.25 -20.30 17.73
N ASP A 75 0.13 -21.62 17.83
CA ASP A 75 0.17 -22.34 19.12
C ASP A 75 1.57 -22.26 19.75
N TYR A 76 1.64 -22.09 21.07
CA TYR A 76 2.88 -22.05 21.86
C TYR A 76 3.67 -23.36 21.80
N ARG A 77 3.00 -24.48 21.48
CA ARG A 77 3.63 -25.79 21.35
C ARG A 77 4.41 -25.96 20.04
N ALA A 78 4.26 -25.04 19.09
CA ALA A 78 4.99 -25.11 17.83
C ALA A 78 6.50 -24.96 18.07
N PRO A 79 7.34 -25.78 17.42
CA PRO A 79 8.79 -25.68 17.58
C PRO A 79 9.30 -24.36 17.00
N LEU A 80 10.28 -23.74 17.66
CA LEU A 80 10.90 -22.51 17.18
C LEU A 80 11.75 -22.80 15.93
N VAL A 81 11.34 -22.26 14.79
CA VAL A 81 12.08 -22.38 13.52
C VAL A 81 12.99 -21.16 13.34
N LYS A 82 14.32 -21.35 13.42
CA LYS A 82 15.30 -20.30 13.10
C LYS A 82 15.50 -20.23 11.59
N VAL A 83 14.79 -19.33 10.92
CA VAL A 83 14.96 -19.08 9.48
C VAL A 83 16.06 -18.03 9.28
N GLY A 84 17.09 -18.35 8.50
CA GLY A 84 18.10 -17.38 8.08
C GLY A 84 17.52 -16.33 7.11
N PRO A 85 18.28 -15.28 6.74
CA PRO A 85 17.82 -14.34 5.73
C PRO A 85 17.47 -15.12 4.44
N PRO A 86 16.38 -14.75 3.73
CA PRO A 86 16.05 -15.40 2.49
C PRO A 86 17.26 -15.30 1.54
N PRO A 87 17.72 -16.42 0.95
CA PRO A 87 18.90 -16.38 0.10
C PRO A 87 18.63 -15.49 -1.12
N VAL A 88 19.49 -14.48 -1.33
CA VAL A 88 19.39 -13.48 -2.41
C VAL A 88 19.31 -14.12 -3.82
N VAL A 89 19.79 -15.37 -3.97
CA VAL A 89 20.01 -16.02 -5.28
C VAL A 89 19.30 -17.38 -5.41
N LYS A 90 18.30 -17.69 -4.60
CA LYS A 90 17.62 -19.00 -4.72
C LYS A 90 16.10 -18.87 -4.71
N TYR A 91 15.54 -18.28 -5.76
CA TYR A 91 14.30 -18.84 -6.31
C TYR A 91 14.63 -20.30 -6.62
N ARG A 92 14.05 -21.20 -5.83
CA ARG A 92 14.03 -22.66 -5.94
C ARG A 92 14.54 -23.11 -7.31
N LYS A 93 15.75 -23.69 -7.42
CA LYS A 93 16.12 -24.44 -8.63
C LYS A 93 14.97 -25.40 -8.86
N LEU A 94 14.16 -25.17 -9.89
CA LEU A 94 13.14 -26.14 -10.28
C LEU A 94 13.89 -27.47 -10.40
N THR A 95 13.37 -28.53 -9.79
CA THR A 95 13.86 -29.85 -10.15
C THR A 95 13.72 -29.98 -11.67
N LYS A 96 14.61 -30.74 -12.32
CA LYS A 96 14.61 -30.88 -13.79
C LYS A 96 13.20 -31.18 -14.33
N GLU A 97 12.46 -32.01 -13.59
CA GLU A 97 11.07 -32.38 -13.82
C GLU A 97 10.09 -31.19 -13.77
N GLN A 98 10.21 -30.31 -12.77
CA GLN A 98 9.36 -29.12 -12.67
C GLN A 98 9.64 -28.16 -13.83
N PHE A 99 10.91 -28.00 -14.23
CA PHE A 99 11.30 -27.17 -15.36
C PHE A 99 10.75 -27.74 -16.68
N GLU A 100 10.92 -29.04 -16.90
CA GLU A 100 10.36 -29.74 -18.05
C GLU A 100 8.84 -29.67 -18.09
N HIS A 101 8.16 -29.77 -16.94
CA HIS A 101 6.71 -29.60 -16.83
C HIS A 101 6.26 -28.19 -17.22
N VAL A 102 6.92 -27.15 -16.69
CA VAL A 102 6.64 -25.75 -17.06
C VAL A 102 6.90 -25.50 -18.54
N MET A 103 7.99 -26.03 -19.10
CA MET A 103 8.31 -25.91 -20.52
C MET A 103 7.35 -26.70 -21.40
N LYS A 104 6.86 -27.86 -20.94
CA LYS A 104 5.82 -28.64 -21.61
C LYS A 104 4.48 -27.91 -21.61
N LEU A 105 4.06 -27.32 -20.50
CA LEU A 105 2.87 -26.47 -20.43
C LEU A 105 2.99 -25.25 -21.33
N ARG A 106 4.18 -24.62 -21.40
CA ARG A 106 4.46 -23.50 -22.29
C ARG A 106 4.43 -23.89 -23.76
N ARG A 107 4.95 -25.07 -24.12
CA ARG A 107 4.89 -25.64 -25.48
C ARG A 107 3.48 -26.09 -25.86
N ALA A 108 2.75 -26.72 -24.95
CA ALA A 108 1.36 -27.15 -25.16
C ALA A 108 0.38 -25.97 -25.23
N LYS A 109 0.75 -24.81 -24.69
CA LYS A 109 -0.01 -23.56 -24.83
C LYS A 109 0.45 -22.72 -26.03
N ALA A 110 1.50 -23.16 -26.71
CA ALA A 110 2.00 -22.61 -27.97
C ALA A 110 1.44 -23.38 -29.17
N ASP A 111 0.17 -23.79 -29.10
CA ASP A 111 -0.60 -24.07 -30.30
C ASP A 111 -0.68 -22.76 -31.11
N PRO A 112 -0.31 -22.79 -32.41
CA PRO A 112 -0.13 -21.59 -33.23
C PRO A 112 -1.43 -20.84 -33.56
N GLU A 113 -2.61 -21.37 -33.23
CA GLU A 113 -3.90 -20.79 -33.63
C GLU A 113 -4.66 -20.05 -32.51
N GLY A 114 -4.12 -19.92 -31.29
CA GLY A 114 -4.96 -19.54 -30.14
C GLY A 114 -4.39 -18.57 -29.08
N SER A 115 -3.26 -17.89 -29.29
CA SER A 115 -2.71 -16.98 -28.26
C SER A 115 -2.97 -15.50 -28.58
N PRO A 116 -3.68 -14.75 -27.70
CA PRO A 116 -3.92 -13.31 -27.89
C PRO A 116 -2.69 -12.42 -27.56
N TYR A 117 -1.56 -13.01 -27.16
CA TYR A 117 -0.32 -12.28 -26.93
C TYR A 117 0.58 -12.41 -28.15
N THR A 118 0.47 -11.47 -29.09
CA THR A 118 1.58 -11.19 -30.01
C THR A 118 2.80 -10.81 -29.16
N PRO A 119 4.00 -11.34 -29.41
CA PRO A 119 5.21 -10.75 -28.84
C PRO A 119 5.21 -9.27 -29.26
N ILE A 120 5.38 -8.35 -28.31
CA ILE A 120 5.80 -6.98 -28.65
C ILE A 120 7.23 -7.12 -29.17
N GLY A 121 7.34 -7.52 -30.43
CA GLY A 121 8.55 -7.44 -31.22
C GLY A 121 8.71 -5.97 -31.57
N TRP A 122 9.87 -5.41 -31.26
CA TRP A 122 10.36 -4.24 -31.95
C TRP A 122 10.29 -4.53 -33.45
N PRO A 123 9.68 -3.69 -34.30
CA PRO A 123 9.71 -3.93 -35.72
C PRO A 123 11.17 -3.85 -36.19
N GLU A 124 11.70 -4.95 -36.69
CA GLU A 124 13.06 -5.04 -37.28
C GLU A 124 13.18 -4.22 -38.57
N ASN A 125 12.06 -3.70 -39.08
CA ASN A 125 12.00 -2.90 -40.30
C ASN A 125 11.84 -1.44 -39.89
N GLY A 126 12.95 -0.69 -39.93
CA GLY A 126 13.10 0.68 -39.42
C GLY A 126 12.28 1.78 -40.10
N ASN A 127 10.95 1.69 -40.05
CA ASN A 127 10.06 2.79 -40.36
C ASN A 127 9.34 3.22 -39.07
N VAL A 128 9.78 4.37 -38.55
CA VAL A 128 9.13 5.10 -37.45
C VAL A 128 8.65 6.42 -38.04
N TRP A 129 7.37 6.76 -37.84
CA TRP A 129 6.84 8.11 -38.10
C TRP A 129 7.40 9.11 -37.08
#